data_AF-A0A9P6YAN4-F1
#
_entry.id   AF-A0A9P6YAN4-F1
#
_cell.length_a   1.000
_cell.length_b   1.000
_cell.length_c   1.000
_cell.angle_alpha   90.00
_cell.angle_beta   90.00
_cell.angle_gamma   90.00
#
_symmetry.space_group_name_H-M   'P 1'
#
loop_
_entity.id
_entity.type
_entity.pdbx_description
1 polymer ?
#
loop_
_entity_poly.entity_id
_entity_poly.type
_entity_poly.pdbx_seq_one_letter_code
_entity_poly.pdbx_strand_id
1 'polypeptide(L)'
;MVLASFPLIVKRWGKSKLYHGDYVEYDRLREYLTEELFMTRLTAIEQHVSAQYPQIWIDTWLFLIAILLVALAAAISIVARATDLSVWYPLIILLAPAMIAFITTRRRNTYYIRLGRYYESLQTLLKEINSQDVTRQIKWTFRRPKESDMASDMALSLPLTMYNINFVIDVSQIDTVTELAHENLPAYDTSTRDIVLDMGPSPPAYPTLETTHVQPPPPAYPSTR
;
A
#
# COMPACT_ATOMS: atom_id res chain seq x y z
N MET A 1 10.43 7.95 -16.72
CA MET A 1 10.59 6.50 -16.97
C MET A 1 10.93 5.79 -15.66
N VAL A 2 10.40 4.59 -15.38
CA VAL A 2 10.74 3.83 -14.15
C VAL A 2 12.07 3.10 -14.36
N LEU A 3 12.99 3.28 -13.41
CA LEU A 3 14.36 2.73 -13.39
C LEU A 3 14.44 1.45 -12.55
N ALA A 4 13.76 1.44 -11.39
CA ALA A 4 13.71 0.29 -10.48
C ALA A 4 12.45 0.33 -9.61
N SER A 5 11.98 -0.84 -9.17
CA SER A 5 10.81 -0.99 -8.30
C SER A 5 11.12 -1.92 -7.12
N PHE A 6 10.74 -1.47 -5.92
CA PHE A 6 10.98 -2.16 -4.65
C PHE A 6 9.65 -2.46 -3.95
N PRO A 7 9.12 -3.70 -4.06
CA PRO A 7 7.86 -4.05 -3.44
C PRO A 7 8.02 -4.28 -1.93
N LEU A 8 7.06 -3.77 -1.14
CA LEU A 8 6.94 -4.15 0.27
C LEU A 8 6.16 -5.47 0.38
N ILE A 9 6.87 -6.53 0.78
CA ILE A 9 6.26 -7.84 1.03
C ILE A 9 5.75 -7.90 2.46
N VAL A 10 4.44 -8.11 2.59
CA VAL A 10 3.78 -8.34 3.86
C VAL A 10 3.78 -9.82 4.20
N LYS A 11 4.43 -10.18 5.31
CA LYS A 11 4.49 -11.56 5.79
C LYS A 11 3.49 -11.75 6.92
N ARG A 12 2.72 -12.86 6.85
CA ARG A 12 1.78 -13.23 7.91
C ARG A 12 2.48 -13.69 9.20
N TRP A 13 3.63 -14.34 9.06
CA TRP A 13 4.34 -15.01 10.16
C TRP A 13 5.62 -14.29 10.61
N GLY A 14 5.96 -13.19 9.96
CA GLY A 14 7.19 -12.46 10.25
C GLY A 14 7.07 -10.98 9.90
N LYS A 15 8.17 -10.25 10.09
CA LYS A 15 8.22 -8.82 9.76
C LYS A 15 8.05 -8.61 8.25
N SER A 16 7.23 -7.63 7.89
CA SER A 16 7.20 -7.10 6.52
C SER A 16 8.57 -6.53 6.18
N LYS A 17 9.06 -6.84 4.98
CA LYS A 17 10.37 -6.42 4.50
C LYS A 17 10.22 -5.80 3.12
N LEU A 18 10.98 -4.75 2.86
CA LEU A 18 11.17 -4.27 1.50
C LEU A 18 12.01 -5.32 0.76
N TYR A 19 11.52 -5.75 -0.40
CA TYR A 19 12.26 -6.68 -1.24
C TYR A 19 13.01 -5.89 -2.31
N HIS A 20 14.27 -6.26 -2.48
CA HIS A 20 15.16 -5.69 -3.47
C HIS A 20 16.12 -6.79 -3.92
N GLY A 21 16.48 -6.74 -5.20
CA GLY A 21 17.55 -7.55 -5.77
C GLY A 21 18.92 -7.00 -5.41
N ASP A 22 19.95 -7.62 -5.97
CA ASP A 22 21.31 -7.10 -5.92
C ASP A 22 21.44 -5.84 -6.79
N TYR A 23 22.33 -4.92 -6.44
CA TYR A 23 22.56 -3.68 -7.19
C TYR A 23 22.90 -3.95 -8.68
N VAL A 24 23.52 -5.10 -8.96
CA VAL A 24 23.88 -5.54 -10.31
C VAL A 24 22.66 -5.81 -11.19
N GLU A 25 21.52 -6.19 -10.60
CA GLU A 25 20.29 -6.49 -11.35
C GLU A 25 19.59 -5.24 -11.88
N TYR A 26 19.98 -4.05 -11.40
CA TYR A 26 19.34 -2.78 -11.73
C TYR A 26 20.16 -1.94 -12.72
N ASP A 27 20.45 -2.47 -13.91
CA ASP A 27 21.31 -1.83 -14.92
C ASP A 27 20.96 -0.35 -15.19
N ARG A 28 19.66 -0.04 -15.29
CA ARG A 28 19.18 1.34 -15.55
C ARG A 28 19.36 2.29 -14.37
N LEU A 29 19.36 1.78 -13.14
CA LEU A 29 19.55 2.60 -11.94
C LEU A 29 21.04 2.91 -11.71
N ARG A 30 21.92 1.99 -12.13
CA ARG A 30 23.38 2.09 -11.95
C ARG A 30 23.99 3.29 -12.67
N GLU A 31 23.39 3.73 -13.76
CA GLU A 31 23.84 4.91 -14.52
C GLU A 31 23.71 6.22 -13.72
N TYR A 32 22.80 6.27 -12.74
CA TYR A 32 22.46 7.50 -12.03
C TYR A 32 22.85 7.48 -10.54
N LEU A 33 22.90 6.31 -9.93
CA LEU A 33 23.13 6.15 -8.48
C LEU A 33 24.30 5.21 -8.22
N THR A 34 25.24 5.62 -7.37
CA THR A 34 26.33 4.75 -6.91
C THR A 34 25.83 3.70 -5.93
N GLU A 35 26.51 2.57 -5.83
CA GLU A 35 26.14 1.45 -4.96
C GLU A 35 26.04 1.86 -3.48
N GLU A 36 27.00 2.65 -2.98
CA GLU A 36 27.02 3.11 -1.59
C GLU A 36 25.79 3.95 -1.23
N LEU A 37 25.40 4.86 -2.14
CA LEU A 37 24.22 5.69 -1.95
C LEU A 37 22.95 4.85 -2.05
N PHE A 38 22.88 3.94 -3.02
CA PHE A 38 21.78 2.99 -3.16
C PHE A 38 21.53 2.23 -1.86
N MET A 39 22.58 1.59 -1.31
CA MET A 39 22.48 0.82 -0.08
C MET A 39 22.11 1.70 1.12
N THR A 40 22.64 2.93 1.19
CA THR A 40 22.32 3.87 2.26
C THR A 40 20.83 4.27 2.22
N ARG A 41 20.30 4.60 1.04
CA ARG A 41 18.87 4.94 0.85
C ARG A 41 17.98 3.77 1.20
N LEU A 42 18.32 2.58 0.71
CA LEU A 42 17.54 1.38 0.91
C LEU A 42 17.51 0.97 2.37
N THR A 43 18.65 1.07 3.07
CA THR A 43 18.75 0.81 4.51
C THR A 43 17.91 1.80 5.31
N ALA A 44 17.93 3.09 4.96
CA ALA A 44 17.08 4.10 5.62
C ALA A 44 15.59 3.80 5.44
N ILE A 45 15.17 3.43 4.23
CA ILE A 45 13.79 3.03 3.94
C ILE A 45 13.43 1.75 4.69
N GLU A 46 14.29 0.74 4.68
CA GLU A 46 14.06 -0.53 5.38
C GLU A 46 13.96 -0.34 6.89
N GLN A 47 14.83 0.47 7.48
CA GLN A 47 14.78 0.82 8.89
C GLN A 47 13.45 1.52 9.22
N HIS A 48 13.02 2.45 8.36
CA HIS A 48 11.74 3.14 8.52
C HIS A 48 10.54 2.19 8.44
N VAL A 49 10.53 1.30 7.45
CA VAL A 49 9.53 0.22 7.32
C VAL A 49 9.50 -0.64 8.58
N SER A 50 10.66 -1.09 9.06
CA SER A 50 10.73 -1.99 10.22
C SER A 50 10.24 -1.34 11.51
N ALA A 51 10.44 -0.03 11.67
CA ALA A 51 10.09 0.72 12.87
C ALA A 51 8.63 1.18 12.89
N GLN A 52 8.10 1.66 11.76
CA GLN A 52 6.81 2.36 11.73
C GLN A 52 5.69 1.59 11.02
N TYR A 53 6.00 0.60 10.18
CA TYR A 53 4.97 -0.13 9.45
C TYR A 53 4.11 -0.98 10.42
N PRO A 54 2.77 -0.94 10.32
CA PRO A 54 1.90 -1.74 11.18
C PRO A 54 2.04 -3.24 10.83
N GLN A 55 2.75 -3.96 11.69
CA GLN A 55 3.07 -5.37 11.48
C GLN A 55 1.89 -6.31 11.80
N ILE A 56 1.51 -7.14 10.82
CA ILE A 56 0.37 -8.08 10.91
C ILE A 56 0.71 -9.34 11.72
N TRP A 57 1.98 -9.76 11.76
CA TRP A 57 2.40 -11.00 12.43
C TRP A 57 2.06 -11.00 13.92
N ILE A 58 2.12 -9.85 14.58
CA ILE A 58 1.81 -9.74 16.02
C ILE A 58 0.35 -10.16 16.28
N ASP A 59 -0.57 -9.78 15.40
CA ASP A 59 -1.99 -10.16 15.55
C ASP A 59 -2.20 -11.66 15.31
N THR A 60 -1.44 -12.24 14.38
CA THR A 60 -1.48 -13.69 14.11
C THR A 60 -0.98 -14.49 15.30
N TRP A 61 0.12 -14.08 15.92
CA TRP A 61 0.66 -14.73 17.12
C TRP A 61 -0.25 -14.57 18.33
N LEU A 62 -0.79 -13.38 18.57
CA LEU A 62 -1.76 -13.15 19.64
C LEU A 62 -2.99 -14.06 19.48
N PHE A 63 -3.49 -14.24 18.25
CA PHE A 63 -4.60 -15.14 17.98
C PHE A 63 -4.25 -16.61 18.28
N LEU A 64 -3.07 -17.09 17.89
CA LEU A 64 -2.63 -18.46 18.19
C LEU A 64 -2.44 -18.69 19.69
N ILE A 65 -1.87 -17.72 20.39
CA ILE A 65 -1.71 -17.78 21.86
C ILE A 65 -3.09 -17.85 22.52
N ALA A 66 -4.07 -17.07 22.04
CA ALA A 66 -5.43 -17.14 22.56
C ALA A 66 -6.06 -18.53 22.38
N ILE A 67 -5.93 -19.14 21.19
CA ILE A 67 -6.41 -20.50 20.94
C ILE A 67 -5.72 -21.51 21.87
N LEU A 68 -4.40 -21.41 22.02
CA LEU A 68 -3.63 -22.30 22.88
C LEU A 68 -4.09 -22.18 24.35
N LEU A 69 -4.33 -20.96 24.83
CA LEU A 69 -4.84 -20.70 26.17
C LEU A 69 -6.23 -21.30 26.38
N VAL A 70 -7.13 -21.19 25.39
CA VAL A 70 -8.46 -21.81 25.45
C VAL A 70 -8.34 -23.34 25.51
N ALA A 71 -7.49 -23.94 24.68
CA ALA A 71 -7.26 -25.39 24.71
C ALA A 71 -6.67 -25.85 26.05
N LEU A 72 -5.74 -25.10 26.61
CA LEU A 72 -5.12 -25.38 27.90
C LEU A 72 -6.12 -25.21 29.06
N ALA A 73 -6.98 -24.19 29.00
CA ALA A 73 -8.08 -24.01 29.96
C ALA A 73 -9.04 -25.20 29.93
N ALA A 74 -9.39 -25.70 28.74
CA ALA A 74 -10.25 -26.86 28.57
C ALA A 74 -9.61 -28.12 29.16
N ALA A 75 -8.32 -28.36 28.89
CA ALA A 75 -7.58 -29.50 29.45
C ALA A 75 -7.52 -29.44 30.99
N ILE A 76 -7.21 -28.26 31.55
CA ILE A 76 -7.19 -28.06 33.02
C ILE A 76 -8.57 -28.25 33.62
N SER A 77 -9.64 -27.80 32.93
CA SER A 77 -11.02 -28.00 33.40
C SER A 77 -11.37 -29.49 33.52
N ILE A 78 -10.93 -30.33 32.58
CA ILE A 78 -11.13 -31.79 32.62
C ILE A 78 -10.39 -32.40 33.80
N VAL A 79 -9.12 -32.02 34.01
CA VAL A 79 -8.30 -32.54 35.12
C VAL A 79 -8.83 -32.07 36.47
N ALA A 80 -9.18 -30.79 36.61
CA ALA A 80 -9.72 -30.22 37.84
C ALA A 80 -11.03 -30.92 38.25
N ARG A 81 -11.87 -31.28 37.27
CA ARG A 81 -13.07 -32.08 37.50
C ARG A 81 -12.75 -33.52 37.95
N ALA A 82 -11.63 -34.09 37.52
CA ALA A 82 -11.20 -35.42 37.94
C ALA A 82 -10.56 -35.43 39.35
N THR A 83 -10.08 -34.28 39.83
CA THR A 83 -9.36 -34.15 41.11
C THR A 83 -10.14 -33.35 42.18
N ASP A 84 -11.43 -33.06 41.96
CA ASP A 84 -12.28 -32.19 42.82
C ASP A 84 -11.62 -30.85 43.19
N LEU A 85 -10.82 -30.28 42.27
CA LEU A 85 -10.20 -28.98 42.46
C LEU A 85 -11.19 -27.85 42.17
N SER A 86 -11.03 -26.72 42.86
CA SER A 86 -11.94 -25.58 42.70
C SER A 86 -11.96 -25.05 41.25
N VAL A 87 -13.17 -24.90 40.70
CA VAL A 87 -13.44 -24.51 39.29
C VAL A 87 -13.03 -23.07 38.97
N TRP A 88 -12.47 -22.34 39.94
CA TRP A 88 -12.04 -20.94 39.77
C TRP A 88 -10.81 -20.78 38.87
N TYR A 89 -9.89 -21.75 38.86
CA TYR A 89 -8.68 -21.71 38.02
C TYR A 89 -8.96 -21.66 36.50
N PRO A 90 -9.81 -22.53 35.92
CA PRO A 90 -10.14 -22.45 34.50
C PRO A 90 -10.89 -21.17 34.12
N LEU A 91 -11.65 -20.56 35.05
CA LEU A 91 -12.36 -19.30 34.81
C LEU A 91 -11.39 -18.10 34.68
N ILE A 92 -10.34 -18.04 35.50
CA ILE A 92 -9.29 -17.01 35.40
C ILE A 92 -8.52 -17.17 34.09
N ILE A 93 -8.21 -18.41 33.69
CA ILE A 93 -7.52 -18.66 32.41
C ILE A 93 -8.37 -18.20 31.23
N LEU A 94 -9.70 -18.30 31.31
CA LEU A 94 -10.62 -17.88 30.25
C LEU A 94 -10.70 -16.35 30.08
N LEU A 95 -10.30 -15.58 31.10
CA LEU A 95 -10.22 -14.12 31.03
C LEU A 95 -9.07 -13.66 30.12
N ALA A 96 -7.98 -14.42 30.01
CA ALA A 96 -6.84 -14.07 29.18
C ALA A 96 -7.17 -14.05 27.66
N PRO A 97 -7.83 -15.07 27.07
CA PRO A 97 -8.34 -15.01 25.70
C PRO A 97 -9.29 -13.84 25.45
N ALA A 98 -10.15 -13.49 26.41
CA ALA A 98 -11.06 -12.35 26.28
C ALA A 98 -10.30 -11.01 26.21
N MET A 99 -9.28 -10.84 27.06
CA MET A 99 -8.38 -9.68 27.02
C MET A 99 -7.61 -9.61 25.70
N ILE A 100 -7.10 -10.74 25.21
CA ILE A 100 -6.39 -10.79 23.91
C ILE A 100 -7.34 -10.45 22.76
N ALA A 101 -8.57 -10.97 22.77
CA ALA A 101 -9.59 -10.65 21.77
C ALA A 101 -9.94 -9.14 21.78
N PHE A 102 -10.05 -8.54 22.96
CA PHE A 102 -10.27 -7.10 23.09
C PHE A 102 -9.10 -6.28 22.53
N ILE A 103 -7.85 -6.64 22.89
CA ILE A 103 -6.65 -5.94 22.41
C ILE A 103 -6.51 -6.07 20.89
N THR A 104 -6.71 -7.26 20.33
CA THR A 104 -6.63 -7.49 18.88
C THR A 104 -7.71 -6.70 18.13
N THR A 105 -8.93 -6.63 18.65
CA THR A 105 -10.02 -5.82 18.08
C THR A 105 -9.66 -4.33 18.08
N ARG A 106 -9.15 -3.81 19.21
CA ARG A 106 -8.70 -2.42 19.31
C ARG A 106 -7.56 -2.11 18.36
N ARG A 107 -6.60 -3.05 18.19
CA ARG A 107 -5.48 -2.89 17.25
C ARG A 107 -5.95 -2.87 15.80
N ARG A 108 -6.88 -3.75 15.41
CA ARG A 108 -7.50 -3.75 14.07
C ARG A 108 -8.19 -2.43 13.75
N ASN A 109 -8.95 -1.86 14.69
CA ASN A 109 -9.61 -0.57 14.49
C ASN A 109 -8.60 0.58 14.31
N THR A 110 -7.45 0.52 14.97
CA THR A 110 -6.40 1.55 14.86
C THR A 110 -5.47 1.31 13.66
N TYR A 111 -5.57 0.17 12.98
CA TYR A 111 -4.65 -0.25 11.92
C TYR A 111 -4.64 0.76 10.76
N TYR A 112 -5.81 1.12 10.22
CA TYR A 112 -5.91 2.05 9.09
C TYR A 112 -5.39 3.45 9.44
N ILE A 113 -5.60 3.90 10.69
CA ILE A 113 -5.09 5.20 11.16
C ILE A 113 -3.55 5.16 11.21
N ARG A 114 -2.96 4.08 11.75
CA ARG A 114 -1.50 3.90 11.77
C ARG A 114 -0.92 3.78 10.37
N LEU A 115 -1.61 3.07 9.48
CA LEU A 115 -1.20 2.92 8.09
C LEU A 115 -1.23 4.27 7.35
N GLY A 116 -2.24 5.10 7.58
CA GLY A 116 -2.31 6.46 7.05
C GLY A 116 -1.12 7.32 7.50
N ARG A 117 -0.84 7.35 8.81
CA ARG A 117 0.33 8.05 9.38
C ARG A 117 1.66 7.51 8.82
N TYR A 118 1.75 6.20 8.61
CA TYR A 118 2.90 5.58 7.99
C TYR A 118 3.10 6.10 6.56
N TYR A 119 2.04 6.21 5.75
CA TYR A 119 2.16 6.76 4.40
C TYR A 119 2.60 8.22 4.39
N GLU A 120 2.08 9.04 5.31
CA GLU A 120 2.52 10.44 5.46
C GLU A 120 4.01 10.53 5.84
N SER A 121 4.44 9.69 6.78
CA SER A 121 5.85 9.66 7.20
C SER A 121 6.76 9.12 6.10
N LEU A 122 6.34 8.07 5.37
CA LEU A 122 7.06 7.53 4.24
C LEU A 122 7.18 8.58 3.13
N GLN A 123 6.10 9.31 2.83
CA GLN A 123 6.13 10.39 1.84
C GLN A 123 7.11 11.50 2.24
N THR A 124 7.20 11.82 3.53
CA THR A 124 8.13 12.83 4.05
C THR A 124 9.58 12.37 3.90
N LEU A 125 9.87 11.10 4.25
CA LEU A 125 11.17 10.49 4.05
C LEU A 125 11.56 10.45 2.56
N LEU A 126 10.65 10.05 1.68
CA LEU A 126 10.90 10.04 0.23
C LEU A 126 11.14 11.45 -0.31
N LYS A 127 10.44 12.47 0.20
CA LYS A 127 10.71 13.88 -0.17
C LYS A 127 12.09 14.32 0.28
N GLU A 128 12.55 13.90 1.46
CA GLU A 128 13.91 14.18 1.95
C GLU A 128 14.98 13.47 1.13
N ILE A 129 14.75 12.22 0.73
CA ILE A 129 15.64 11.52 -0.20
C ILE A 129 15.67 12.25 -1.55
N ASN A 130 14.50 12.62 -2.08
CA ASN A 130 14.39 13.33 -3.35
C ASN A 130 15.08 14.69 -3.32
N SER A 131 15.01 15.44 -2.22
CA SER A 131 15.69 16.73 -2.11
C SER A 131 17.21 16.60 -2.17
N GLN A 132 17.75 15.47 -1.70
CA GLN A 132 19.18 15.17 -1.79
C GLN A 132 19.58 14.63 -3.18
N ASP A 133 18.66 13.95 -3.86
CA ASP A 133 18.88 13.30 -5.15
C ASP A 133 18.46 14.17 -6.37
N VAL A 134 18.02 15.43 -6.16
CA VAL A 134 17.64 16.38 -7.25
C VAL A 134 18.75 16.53 -8.30
N THR A 135 20.02 16.55 -7.86
CA THR A 135 21.18 16.70 -8.76
C THR A 135 21.37 15.52 -9.71
N ARG A 136 20.73 14.37 -9.42
CA ARG A 136 20.87 13.12 -10.17
C ARG A 136 19.68 12.85 -11.10
N GLN A 137 18.69 13.74 -11.13
CA GLN A 137 17.46 13.60 -11.92
C GLN A 137 16.68 12.32 -11.58
N ILE A 138 16.72 11.87 -10.32
CA ILE A 138 16.00 10.69 -9.84
C ILE A 138 14.92 11.11 -8.86
N LYS A 139 13.73 10.50 -8.98
CA LYS A 139 12.62 10.64 -8.04
C LYS A 139 12.19 9.29 -7.49
N TRP A 140 12.22 9.18 -6.18
CA TRP A 140 11.60 8.13 -5.40
C TRP A 140 10.13 8.47 -5.18
N THR A 141 9.25 7.57 -5.60
CA THR A 141 7.81 7.66 -5.38
C THR A 141 7.32 6.35 -4.79
N PHE A 142 6.20 6.36 -4.11
CA PHE A 142 5.53 5.13 -3.71
C PHE A 142 4.17 5.06 -4.41
N ARG A 143 3.76 3.86 -4.78
CA ARG A 143 2.49 3.61 -5.44
C ARG A 143 1.89 2.30 -4.99
N ARG A 144 0.61 2.11 -5.29
CA ARG A 144 -0.03 0.80 -5.17
C ARG A 144 0.46 -0.13 -6.29
N PRO A 145 0.51 -1.46 -6.03
CA PRO A 145 0.81 -2.44 -7.07
C PRO A 145 -0.21 -2.28 -8.20
N LYS A 146 0.26 -2.30 -9.45
CA LYS A 146 -0.57 -2.27 -10.65
C LYS A 146 -0.65 -3.68 -11.22
N GLU A 147 -1.73 -4.00 -11.92
CA GLU A 147 -1.88 -5.29 -12.60
C GLU A 147 -0.87 -5.48 -13.75
N SER A 148 -0.36 -4.38 -14.30
CA SER A 148 0.69 -4.37 -15.32
C SER A 148 2.08 -4.68 -14.80
N ASP A 149 2.27 -4.80 -13.48
CA ASP A 149 3.58 -5.01 -12.89
C ASP A 149 4.07 -6.44 -13.10
N MET A 150 5.23 -6.59 -13.74
CA MET A 150 5.87 -7.89 -13.93
C MET A 150 6.79 -8.23 -12.77
N ALA A 151 6.94 -9.52 -12.47
CA ALA A 151 7.81 -10.01 -11.40
C ALA A 151 9.29 -9.64 -11.64
N SER A 152 9.70 -9.63 -12.92
CA SER A 152 11.03 -9.25 -13.37
C SER A 152 11.41 -7.83 -12.97
N ASP A 153 10.47 -6.89 -13.09
CA ASP A 153 10.72 -5.46 -12.83
C ASP A 153 10.88 -5.18 -11.32
N MET A 154 10.38 -6.10 -10.50
CA MET A 154 10.44 -6.07 -9.05
C MET A 154 11.52 -7.00 -8.46
N ALA A 155 12.35 -7.60 -9.31
CA ALA A 155 13.34 -8.64 -8.97
C ALA A 155 12.74 -9.85 -8.22
N LEU A 156 11.42 -10.07 -8.30
CA LEU A 156 10.70 -11.14 -7.61
C LEU A 156 10.77 -12.44 -8.42
N SER A 157 10.93 -13.58 -7.73
CA SER A 157 10.72 -14.89 -8.36
C SER A 157 9.24 -15.13 -8.64
N LEU A 158 8.89 -15.66 -9.81
CA LEU A 158 7.52 -16.08 -10.10
C LEU A 158 7.09 -17.27 -9.22
N PRO A 159 5.79 -17.38 -8.87
CA PRO A 159 4.67 -16.52 -9.24
C PRO A 159 4.39 -15.38 -8.24
N LEU A 160 3.98 -14.21 -8.75
CA LEU A 160 3.61 -13.03 -7.94
C LEU A 160 2.49 -13.31 -6.92
N THR A 161 1.63 -14.29 -7.20
CA THR A 161 0.50 -14.68 -6.32
C THR A 161 0.94 -15.22 -4.97
N MET A 162 2.20 -15.64 -4.83
CA MET A 162 2.76 -16.06 -3.54
C MET A 162 3.08 -14.88 -2.60
N TYR A 163 3.16 -13.66 -3.13
CA TYR A 163 3.57 -12.48 -2.38
C TYR A 163 2.37 -11.58 -2.11
N ASN A 164 2.18 -11.22 -0.84
CA ASN A 164 1.24 -10.18 -0.46
C ASN A 164 1.96 -8.83 -0.49
N ILE A 165 1.82 -8.11 -1.60
CA ILE A 165 2.46 -6.80 -1.80
C ILE A 165 1.48 -5.70 -1.40
N ASN A 166 1.89 -4.83 -0.48
CA ASN A 166 1.03 -3.71 -0.03
C ASN A 166 1.21 -2.46 -0.90
N PHE A 167 2.47 -2.06 -1.10
CA PHE A 167 2.85 -0.95 -1.95
C PHE A 167 4.22 -1.21 -2.56
N VAL A 168 4.56 -0.43 -3.57
CA VAL A 168 5.81 -0.51 -4.31
C VAL A 168 6.46 0.86 -4.26
N ILE A 169 7.75 0.90 -3.97
CA ILE A 169 8.56 2.11 -4.07
C ILE A 169 9.21 2.09 -5.45
N ASP A 170 8.84 3.04 -6.30
CA ASP A 170 9.39 3.20 -7.63
C ASP A 170 10.44 4.30 -7.63
N VAL A 171 11.52 4.02 -8.35
CA VAL A 171 12.53 5.00 -8.69
C VAL A 171 12.34 5.34 -10.16
N SER A 172 12.08 6.60 -10.44
CA SER A 172 11.86 7.10 -11.80
C SER A 172 12.82 8.22 -12.15
N GLN A 173 13.24 8.28 -13.41
CA GLN A 173 13.97 9.42 -13.93
C GLN A 173 13.03 10.63 -14.06
N ILE A 174 13.46 11.76 -13.52
CA ILE A 174 12.82 13.07 -13.68
C ILE A 174 13.26 13.63 -15.02
N ASP A 175 12.30 13.92 -15.88
CA ASP A 175 12.53 14.79 -17.03
C ASP A 175 12.27 16.23 -16.57
N THR A 176 13.34 17.02 -16.46
CA THR A 176 13.30 18.36 -15.83
C THR A 176 12.34 19.30 -16.55
N VAL A 177 12.05 19.04 -17.82
CA VAL A 177 11.11 19.82 -18.65
C VAL A 177 9.66 19.63 -18.18
N THR A 178 9.29 18.45 -17.66
CA THR A 178 7.89 18.10 -17.36
C THR A 178 7.48 18.45 -15.93
N GLU A 179 8.40 18.42 -14.96
CA GLU A 179 8.10 18.78 -13.56
C GLU A 179 7.98 20.30 -13.35
N LEU A 180 8.81 21.12 -13.99
CA LEU A 180 8.69 22.58 -13.94
C LEU A 180 7.35 23.08 -14.51
N ALA A 181 6.76 22.30 -15.42
CA ALA A 181 5.41 22.54 -15.93
C ALA A 181 4.32 22.11 -14.93
N HIS A 182 4.50 21.00 -14.22
CA HIS A 182 3.51 20.51 -13.24
C HIS A 182 3.50 21.27 -11.92
N GLU A 183 4.63 21.83 -11.48
CA GLU A 183 4.71 22.61 -10.23
C GLU A 183 4.07 24.01 -10.36
N ASN A 184 3.95 24.52 -11.59
CA ASN A 184 3.36 25.82 -11.91
C ASN A 184 1.90 25.77 -12.41
N LEU A 185 1.30 24.59 -12.50
CA LEU A 185 -0.10 24.46 -12.90
C LEU A 185 -0.98 24.28 -11.65
N PRO A 186 -2.01 25.12 -11.44
CA PRO A 186 -2.95 24.90 -10.36
C PRO A 186 -3.63 23.54 -10.53
N ALA A 187 -3.58 22.72 -9.48
CA ALA A 187 -4.14 21.37 -9.48
C ALA A 187 -5.66 21.41 -9.68
N TYR A 188 -6.13 21.12 -10.88
CA TYR A 188 -7.54 20.79 -11.19
C TYR A 188 -7.89 19.32 -10.88
N ASP A 189 -7.08 18.65 -10.06
CA ASP A 189 -7.20 17.21 -9.79
C ASP A 189 -8.03 16.89 -8.53
N THR A 190 -8.95 17.78 -8.16
CA THR A 190 -9.97 17.53 -7.13
C THR A 190 -11.25 16.90 -7.70
N SER A 191 -11.32 16.61 -9.00
CA SER A 191 -12.53 16.06 -9.66
C SER A 191 -12.63 14.53 -9.67
N THR A 192 -11.64 13.79 -9.18
CA THR A 192 -11.71 12.31 -9.08
C THR A 192 -12.07 11.78 -7.69
N ARG A 193 -12.38 12.67 -6.74
CA ARG A 193 -13.10 12.26 -5.53
C ARG A 193 -14.59 12.34 -5.84
N ASP A 194 -15.21 11.17 -5.88
CA ASP A 194 -16.64 10.94 -6.02
C ASP A 194 -17.41 11.74 -4.95
N ILE A 195 -17.77 12.99 -5.29
CA ILE A 195 -18.73 13.78 -4.52
C ILE A 195 -20.09 13.35 -5.03
N VAL A 196 -20.74 12.45 -4.30
CA VAL A 196 -22.18 12.25 -4.42
C VAL A 196 -22.85 13.56 -4.01
N LEU A 197 -23.14 14.41 -5.00
CA LEU A 197 -24.03 15.55 -4.84
C LEU A 197 -25.43 14.97 -4.65
N ASP A 198 -25.91 15.01 -3.40
CA ASP A 198 -27.31 14.79 -3.05
C ASP A 198 -28.14 15.88 -3.76
N MET A 199 -28.66 15.53 -4.95
CA MET A 199 -29.53 16.42 -5.72
C MET A 199 -30.84 16.59 -4.96
N GLY A 200 -31.03 17.79 -4.41
CA GLY A 200 -32.35 18.26 -3.97
C GLY A 200 -33.40 18.19 -5.09
N PRO A 201 -34.69 18.28 -4.74
CA PRO A 201 -35.78 17.88 -5.61
C PRO A 201 -35.87 18.76 -6.87
N SER A 202 -36.01 18.08 -8.01
CA SER A 202 -36.11 18.62 -9.36
C SER A 202 -37.15 19.75 -9.52
N PRO A 203 -36.77 20.92 -10.07
CA PRO A 203 -37.73 21.88 -10.59
C PRO A 203 -38.23 21.49 -12.01
N PRO A 204 -39.45 21.90 -12.39
CA PRO A 204 -40.18 21.32 -13.52
C PRO A 204 -39.68 21.80 -14.89
N ALA A 205 -39.82 20.92 -15.88
CA ALA A 205 -39.47 21.12 -17.28
C ALA A 205 -40.49 22.00 -18.03
N TYR A 206 -40.03 22.98 -18.83
CA TYR A 206 -40.66 23.56 -20.03
C TYR A 206 -39.63 24.44 -20.80
N PRO A 207 -39.84 24.82 -22.08
CA PRO A 207 -39.84 23.98 -23.27
C PRO A 207 -38.79 24.43 -24.32
N THR A 208 -38.56 23.54 -25.29
CA THR A 208 -37.66 23.64 -26.45
C THR A 208 -37.87 24.90 -27.31
N LEU A 209 -36.77 25.57 -27.69
CA LEU A 209 -36.72 26.46 -28.86
C LEU A 209 -35.52 26.09 -29.72
N GLU A 210 -35.83 25.59 -30.91
CA GLU A 210 -34.92 25.27 -32.00
C GLU A 210 -34.07 26.50 -32.39
N THR A 211 -32.76 26.31 -32.55
CA THR A 211 -31.99 27.06 -33.54
C THR A 211 -31.02 26.10 -34.23
N THR A 212 -31.45 25.69 -35.41
CA THR A 212 -30.70 24.95 -36.41
C THR A 212 -29.45 25.71 -36.84
N HIS A 213 -28.28 25.06 -36.79
CA HIS A 213 -27.26 25.27 -37.82
C HIS A 213 -26.69 23.92 -38.28
N VAL A 214 -27.02 23.60 -39.53
CA VAL A 214 -26.67 22.39 -40.28
C VAL A 214 -25.17 22.37 -40.56
N GLN A 215 -24.52 21.23 -40.32
CA GLN A 215 -23.20 20.91 -40.86
C GLN A 215 -23.34 19.78 -41.89
N PRO A 216 -22.92 19.96 -43.16
CA PRO A 216 -23.13 18.98 -44.21
C PRO A 216 -22.12 17.80 -44.14
N PRO A 217 -22.50 16.58 -44.55
CA PRO A 217 -21.59 15.44 -44.65
C PRO A 217 -20.69 15.53 -45.90
N PRO A 218 -19.52 14.84 -45.91
CA PRO A 218 -18.50 14.95 -46.96
C PRO A 218 -18.91 14.24 -48.27
N PRO A 219 -18.35 14.64 -49.43
CA PRO A 219 -18.65 13.99 -50.70
C PRO A 219 -17.91 12.65 -50.83
N ALA A 220 -18.65 11.59 -51.14
CA ALA A 220 -18.12 10.30 -51.57
C ALA A 220 -17.76 10.35 -53.07
N TYR A 221 -16.54 9.93 -53.43
CA TYR A 221 -16.12 9.82 -54.82
C TYR A 221 -16.74 8.57 -55.49
N PRO A 222 -17.16 8.65 -56.76
CA PRO A 222 -17.66 7.49 -57.50
C PRO A 222 -16.52 6.58 -57.97
N SER A 223 -16.67 5.29 -57.68
CA SER A 223 -15.88 4.20 -58.26
C SER A 223 -16.20 4.04 -59.75
N THR A 224 -15.18 4.16 -60.59
CA THR A 224 -15.08 3.59 -61.94
C THR A 224 -13.64 3.05 -61.98
N ARG A 225 -13.35 1.76 -62.21
CA ARG A 225 -13.83 0.81 -63.21
C ARG A 225 -13.51 -0.62 -62.76
#